data_AF-A0A817U3C2-F1
#
_entry.id   AF-A0A817U3C2-F1
#
_cell.length_a   1.000
_cell.length_b   1.000
_cell.length_c   1.000
_cell.angle_alpha   90.00
_cell.angle_beta   90.00
_cell.angle_gamma   90.00
#
_symmetry.space_group_name_H-M   'P 1'
#
loop_
_entity.id
_entity.type
_entity.pdbx_description
1 polymer ?
#
loop_
_entity_poly.entity_id
_entity_poly.type
_entity_poly.pdbx_seq_one_letter_code
_entity_poly.pdbx_strand_id
1 'polypeptide(L)'
;MIRISRNASLDEIIAEIQHVEDILYRRAKDEQLSNQLEQLSLQKIETLPNRRYNKYDSHKTTPRLIRTIIELMANENYYQTMYSQYVGPIDIAIKSICKNHTFSELYEIATLCNVLQCNIRSIYPKIDFQHYMALWHSVFTPVPPVIAKYSIAILWSHAQNENDARVMNNSTWSPNHFVPLLSPNSQNDSNDYNTSTSINITPQKKTFKNTSAVQIRIPEYQSSPSRRVRIDASIEKDPAEPIISGSVQNRKSDQENQRQIQLEKKRQRNRSSRMSETEEQRQIRLEKARKRN
;
A
#
# COMPACT_ATOMS: atom_id res chain seq x y z
N MET A 1 -18.05 -5.97 -11.98
CA MET A 1 -16.97 -5.24 -12.66
C MET A 1 -17.33 -3.77 -12.56
N ILE A 2 -16.68 -3.04 -11.65
CA ILE A 2 -16.98 -1.63 -11.38
C ILE A 2 -16.56 -0.81 -12.62
N ARG A 3 -17.47 -0.02 -13.20
CA ARG A 3 -17.21 0.81 -14.38
C ARG A 3 -17.28 2.28 -14.00
N ILE A 4 -16.26 2.78 -13.29
CA ILE A 4 -16.19 4.22 -12.98
C ILE A 4 -15.57 4.95 -14.18
N SER A 5 -16.35 5.86 -14.78
CA SER A 5 -15.91 6.74 -15.86
C SER A 5 -14.81 7.70 -15.39
N ARG A 6 -13.89 8.09 -16.27
CA ARG A 6 -12.81 9.04 -15.94
C ARG A 6 -13.31 10.43 -15.51
N ASN A 7 -14.56 10.75 -15.84
CA ASN A 7 -15.22 12.01 -15.50
C ASN A 7 -16.42 11.79 -14.57
N ALA A 8 -16.46 10.67 -13.85
CA ALA A 8 -17.61 10.37 -13.01
C ALA A 8 -17.77 11.44 -11.92
N SER A 9 -18.99 11.93 -11.75
CA SER A 9 -19.29 12.87 -10.67
C SER A 9 -19.17 12.17 -9.31
N LEU A 10 -19.01 12.95 -8.24
CA LEU A 10 -18.97 12.40 -6.88
C LEU A 10 -20.24 11.58 -6.58
N ASP A 11 -21.41 12.06 -7.05
CA ASP A 11 -22.69 11.36 -6.90
C ASP A 11 -22.73 10.03 -7.66
N GLU A 12 -22.14 9.96 -8.85
CA GLU A 12 -22.02 8.71 -9.61
C GLU A 12 -21.12 7.69 -8.92
N ILE A 13 -20.04 8.16 -8.28
CA ILE A 13 -19.15 7.30 -7.51
C ILE A 13 -19.85 6.81 -6.24
N ILE A 14 -20.59 7.67 -5.53
CA ILE A 14 -21.37 7.31 -4.35
C ILE A 14 -22.46 6.30 -4.72
N ALA A 15 -23.17 6.50 -5.83
CA ALA A 15 -24.20 5.58 -6.30
C ALA A 15 -23.61 4.20 -6.67
N GLU A 16 -22.43 4.17 -7.30
CA GLU A 16 -21.73 2.91 -7.62
C GLU A 16 -21.23 2.20 -6.35
N ILE A 17 -20.76 2.95 -5.35
CA ILE A 17 -20.38 2.41 -4.03
C ILE A 17 -21.60 1.82 -3.32
N GLN A 18 -22.72 2.56 -3.25
CA GLN A 18 -23.98 2.08 -2.68
C GLN A 18 -24.49 0.83 -3.41
N HIS A 19 -24.36 0.79 -4.74
CA HIS A 19 -24.71 -0.39 -5.54
C HIS A 19 -23.84 -1.60 -5.19
N VAL A 20 -22.53 -1.40 -4.99
CA VAL A 20 -21.61 -2.45 -4.54
C VAL A 20 -21.93 -2.90 -3.11
N GLU A 21 -22.23 -1.98 -2.20
CA GLU A 21 -22.66 -2.28 -0.83
C GLU A 21 -23.96 -3.10 -0.82
N ASP A 22 -24.95 -2.74 -1.63
CA ASP A 22 -26.20 -3.48 -1.79
C ASP A 22 -26.00 -4.88 -2.37
N ILE A 23 -25.06 -5.05 -3.31
CA ILE A 23 -24.68 -6.36 -3.84
C ILE A 23 -24.02 -7.21 -2.75
N LEU A 24 -23.12 -6.62 -1.97
CA LEU A 24 -22.43 -7.31 -0.88
C LEU A 24 -23.40 -7.68 0.25
N TYR A 25 -24.33 -6.79 0.59
CA TYR A 25 -25.36 -7.03 1.58
C TYR A 25 -26.30 -8.16 1.17
N ARG A 26 -26.78 -8.16 -0.09
CA ARG A 26 -27.60 -9.25 -0.64
C ARG A 26 -26.84 -10.58 -0.63
N ARG A 27 -25.57 -10.59 -1.03
CA ARG A 27 -24.75 -11.81 -1.00
C ARG A 27 -24.49 -12.32 0.40
N ALA A 28 -24.27 -11.45 1.38
CA ALA A 28 -24.10 -11.85 2.78
C ALA A 28 -25.39 -12.50 3.32
N LYS A 29 -26.55 -11.96 2.94
CA LYS A 29 -27.86 -12.52 3.26
C LYS A 29 -28.11 -13.88 2.58
N ASP A 30 -27.73 -14.01 1.31
CA ASP A 30 -27.82 -15.28 0.57
C ASP A 30 -26.85 -16.32 1.09
N GLU A 31 -25.67 -15.92 1.58
CA GLU A 31 -24.68 -16.79 2.22
C GLU A 31 -25.16 -17.26 3.61
N GLN A 32 -25.83 -16.38 4.37
CA GLN A 32 -26.53 -16.78 5.59
C GLN A 32 -27.66 -17.78 5.32
N LEU A 33 -28.44 -17.58 4.24
CA LEU A 33 -29.49 -18.48 3.81
C LEU A 33 -28.93 -19.82 3.30
N SER A 34 -27.81 -19.77 2.56
CA SER A 34 -27.08 -20.94 2.08
C SER A 34 -26.49 -21.74 3.24
N ASN A 35 -25.92 -21.09 4.25
CA ASN A 35 -25.40 -21.76 5.44
C ASN A 35 -26.53 -22.40 6.28
N GLN A 36 -27.71 -21.77 6.33
CA GLN A 36 -28.90 -22.38 6.95
C GLN A 36 -29.41 -23.59 6.15
N LEU A 37 -29.43 -23.52 4.82
CA LEU A 37 -29.78 -24.64 3.95
C LEU A 37 -28.74 -25.76 3.96
N GLU A 38 -27.46 -25.43 4.12
CA GLU A 38 -26.35 -26.39 4.22
C GLU A 38 -26.36 -27.09 5.58
N GLN A 39 -26.72 -26.40 6.68
CA GLN A 39 -27.01 -27.05 7.96
C GLN A 39 -28.22 -27.99 7.89
N LEU A 40 -29.27 -27.62 7.15
CA LEU A 40 -30.43 -28.49 6.90
C LEU A 40 -30.09 -29.68 5.97
N SER A 41 -29.11 -29.51 5.07
CA SER A 41 -28.62 -30.55 4.17
C SER A 41 -27.63 -31.52 4.85
N LEU A 42 -26.78 -31.02 5.75
CA LEU A 42 -25.78 -31.79 6.49
C LEU A 42 -26.42 -32.77 7.50
N GLN A 43 -27.66 -32.50 7.97
CA GLN A 43 -28.44 -33.49 8.72
C GLN A 43 -28.90 -34.69 7.87
N LYS A 44 -28.75 -34.64 6.54
CA LYS A 44 -29.22 -35.67 5.59
C LYS A 44 -28.10 -36.47 4.92
N ILE A 45 -26.83 -36.13 5.11
CA ILE A 45 -25.72 -36.72 4.33
C ILE A 45 -24.56 -37.10 5.27
N GLU A 46 -24.81 -38.01 6.21
CA GLU A 46 -23.76 -38.84 6.82
C GLU A 46 -23.60 -40.13 6.01
N THR A 47 -23.10 -40.04 4.77
CA THR A 47 -22.40 -41.15 4.08
C THR A 47 -21.99 -40.67 2.69
N LEU A 48 -20.74 -40.22 2.51
CA LEU A 48 -19.93 -40.40 1.29
C LEU A 48 -18.57 -39.68 1.44
N PRO A 49 -17.46 -40.25 0.94
CA PRO A 49 -16.12 -39.74 1.20
C PRO A 49 -15.68 -38.66 0.20
N ASN A 50 -15.08 -37.61 0.77
CA ASN A 50 -14.07 -36.70 0.22
C ASN A 50 -14.08 -36.45 -1.30
N ARG A 51 -14.83 -35.42 -1.72
CA ARG A 51 -14.60 -34.74 -3.00
C ARG A 51 -13.86 -33.43 -2.75
N ARG A 52 -12.62 -33.35 -3.25
CA ARG A 52 -11.77 -32.14 -3.25
C ARG A 52 -12.50 -30.99 -3.96
N TYR A 53 -12.72 -29.91 -3.24
CA TYR A 53 -13.19 -28.64 -3.81
C TYR A 53 -12.04 -27.95 -4.55
N ASN A 54 -12.07 -28.02 -5.88
CA ASN A 54 -11.51 -26.98 -6.75
C ASN A 54 -12.70 -26.13 -7.21
N LYS A 55 -13.05 -25.11 -6.43
CA LYS A 55 -14.04 -24.11 -6.83
C LYS A 55 -13.28 -22.87 -7.28
N TYR A 56 -13.47 -22.50 -8.53
CA TYR A 56 -13.08 -21.22 -9.10
C TYR A 56 -13.46 -20.11 -8.12
N ASP A 57 -12.45 -19.58 -7.43
CA ASP A 57 -12.60 -18.58 -6.40
C ASP A 57 -12.99 -17.29 -7.11
N SER A 58 -14.30 -17.04 -7.20
CA SER A 58 -14.84 -15.83 -7.80
C SER A 58 -14.16 -14.67 -7.11
N HIS A 59 -13.43 -13.84 -7.87
CA HIS A 59 -12.64 -12.70 -7.42
C HIS A 59 -13.48 -11.69 -6.62
N LYS A 60 -13.84 -12.04 -5.38
CA LYS A 60 -14.55 -11.19 -4.44
C LYS A 60 -13.50 -10.28 -3.85
N THR A 61 -13.54 -9.01 -4.24
CA THR A 61 -12.82 -7.95 -3.55
C THR A 61 -13.08 -8.09 -2.06
N THR A 62 -12.02 -8.23 -1.26
CA THR A 62 -12.18 -8.49 0.16
C THR A 62 -12.89 -7.28 0.80
N PRO A 63 -13.87 -7.48 1.71
CA PRO A 63 -14.60 -6.38 2.35
C PRO A 63 -13.69 -5.32 3.02
N ARG A 64 -12.47 -5.73 3.40
CA ARG A 64 -11.45 -4.83 3.97
C ARG A 64 -10.88 -3.84 2.96
N LEU A 65 -10.68 -4.24 1.71
CA LEU A 65 -10.17 -3.34 0.68
C LEU A 65 -11.17 -2.23 0.38
N ILE A 66 -12.45 -2.57 0.30
CA ILE A 66 -13.53 -1.60 0.05
C ILE A 66 -13.59 -0.57 1.17
N ARG A 67 -13.57 -1.01 2.44
CA ARG A 67 -13.51 -0.10 3.59
C ARG A 67 -12.27 0.80 3.56
N THR A 68 -11.14 0.27 3.12
CA THR A 68 -9.90 1.05 2.95
C THR A 68 -10.08 2.12 1.88
N ILE A 69 -10.71 1.81 0.74
CA ILE A 69 -10.97 2.82 -0.30
C ILE A 69 -11.93 3.90 0.20
N ILE A 70 -13.01 3.52 0.88
CA ILE A 70 -13.99 4.46 1.44
C ILE A 70 -13.31 5.41 2.44
N GLU A 71 -12.51 4.88 3.37
CA GLU A 71 -11.77 5.68 4.34
C GLU A 71 -10.76 6.64 3.67
N LEU A 72 -10.05 6.17 2.64
CA LEU A 72 -9.10 6.98 1.87
C LEU A 72 -9.80 8.17 1.19
N MET A 73 -10.98 7.93 0.62
CA MET A 73 -11.79 8.96 -0.04
C MET A 73 -12.41 9.93 0.96
N ALA A 74 -12.98 9.43 2.06
CA ALA A 74 -13.61 10.24 3.09
C ALA A 74 -12.63 11.23 3.74
N ASN A 75 -11.34 10.86 3.81
CA ASN A 75 -10.29 11.67 4.43
C ASN A 75 -9.19 12.07 3.42
N GLU A 76 -9.56 12.29 2.16
CA GLU A 76 -8.64 12.59 1.05
C GLU A 76 -7.61 13.68 1.39
N ASN A 77 -8.09 14.82 1.88
CA ASN A 77 -7.24 15.98 2.20
C ASN A 77 -6.14 15.64 3.21
N TYR A 78 -6.47 14.83 4.22
CA TYR A 78 -5.50 14.41 5.23
C TYR A 78 -4.41 13.54 4.60
N TYR A 79 -4.79 12.48 3.89
CA TYR A 79 -3.84 11.55 3.28
C TYR A 79 -3.01 12.24 2.20
N GLN A 80 -3.63 13.06 1.35
CA GLN A 80 -2.93 13.80 0.31
C GLN A 80 -1.88 14.75 0.91
N THR A 81 -2.22 15.49 1.98
CA THR A 81 -1.28 16.38 2.65
C THR A 81 -0.08 15.62 3.23
N MET A 82 -0.32 14.44 3.82
CA MET A 82 0.72 13.66 4.47
C MET A 82 1.61 12.88 3.49
N TYR A 83 1.04 12.33 2.42
CA TYR A 83 1.69 11.27 1.65
C TYR A 83 1.89 11.56 0.16
N SER A 84 1.23 12.57 -0.41
CA SER A 84 1.27 12.80 -1.87
C SER A 84 2.65 13.06 -2.43
N GLN A 85 3.55 13.68 -1.67
CA GLN A 85 4.94 13.87 -2.08
C GLN A 85 5.73 12.56 -2.24
N TYR A 86 5.27 11.46 -1.64
CA TYR A 86 5.96 10.17 -1.66
C TYR A 86 5.34 9.16 -2.61
N VAL A 87 4.02 9.13 -2.75
CA VAL A 87 3.28 8.13 -3.55
C VAL A 87 2.49 8.75 -4.72
N GLY A 88 2.48 10.08 -4.83
CA GLY A 88 1.80 10.80 -5.89
C GLY A 88 0.33 11.13 -5.58
N PRO A 89 -0.42 11.57 -6.61
CA PRO A 89 -1.81 11.94 -6.49
C PRO A 89 -2.70 10.80 -5.99
N ILE A 90 -3.63 11.13 -5.10
CA ILE A 90 -4.52 10.16 -4.46
C ILE A 90 -5.53 9.54 -5.45
N ASP A 91 -5.98 10.28 -6.46
CA ASP A 91 -6.90 9.78 -7.49
C ASP A 91 -6.25 8.65 -8.33
N ILE A 92 -4.95 8.78 -8.64
CA ILE A 92 -4.15 7.74 -9.30
C ILE A 92 -4.02 6.53 -8.38
N ALA A 93 -3.82 6.75 -7.08
CA ALA A 93 -3.75 5.68 -6.10
C ALA A 93 -5.07 4.90 -6.01
N ILE A 94 -6.21 5.58 -5.85
CA ILE A 94 -7.55 4.97 -5.82
C ILE A 94 -7.81 4.15 -7.09
N LYS A 95 -7.55 4.73 -8.27
CA LYS A 95 -7.70 4.02 -9.56
C LYS A 95 -6.86 2.75 -9.62
N SER A 96 -5.67 2.76 -9.02
CA SER A 96 -4.82 1.57 -8.96
C SER A 96 -5.36 0.55 -7.97
N ILE A 97 -5.75 0.96 -6.76
CA ILE A 97 -6.26 0.07 -5.71
C ILE A 97 -7.47 -0.72 -6.18
N CYS A 98 -8.33 -0.10 -7.00
CA CYS A 98 -9.52 -0.74 -7.57
C CYS A 98 -9.19 -1.85 -8.59
N LYS A 99 -7.94 -1.95 -9.08
CA LYS A 99 -7.53 -3.04 -9.98
C LYS A 99 -7.11 -4.25 -9.15
N ASN A 100 -7.66 -5.40 -9.51
CA ASN A 100 -7.25 -6.68 -8.94
C ASN A 100 -5.75 -6.89 -9.10
N HIS A 101 -5.14 -7.51 -8.09
CA HIS A 101 -3.71 -7.76 -8.08
C HIS A 101 -2.92 -6.48 -8.34
N THR A 102 -3.21 -5.41 -7.61
CA THR A 102 -2.28 -4.29 -7.51
C THR A 102 -1.58 -4.32 -6.18
N PHE A 103 -0.30 -3.96 -6.23
CA PHE A 103 0.48 -3.84 -5.03
C PHE A 103 0.01 -2.64 -4.20
N SER A 104 -0.30 -2.89 -2.93
CA SER A 104 -0.66 -1.86 -1.96
C SER A 104 0.56 -1.02 -1.61
N GLU A 105 0.40 0.30 -1.63
CA GLU A 105 1.45 1.24 -1.26
C GLU A 105 1.13 1.93 0.08
N LEU A 106 1.68 3.12 0.27
CA LEU A 106 1.64 3.83 1.54
C LEU A 106 0.24 4.28 1.93
N TYR A 107 -0.57 4.72 0.97
CA TYR A 107 -1.94 5.16 1.23
C TYR A 107 -2.75 4.01 1.82
N GLU A 108 -2.67 2.83 1.23
CA GLU A 108 -3.39 1.64 1.63
C GLU A 108 -3.01 1.21 3.05
N ILE A 109 -1.71 1.23 3.39
CA ILE A 109 -1.23 0.88 4.74
C ILE A 109 -1.68 1.91 5.77
N ALA A 110 -1.49 3.20 5.50
CA ALA A 110 -1.89 4.27 6.41
C ALA A 110 -3.41 4.30 6.61
N THR A 111 -4.18 3.97 5.57
CA THR A 111 -5.64 3.94 5.64
C THR A 111 -6.15 2.69 6.36
N LEU A 112 -5.52 1.54 6.12
CA LEU A 112 -5.85 0.30 6.81
C LEU A 112 -5.66 0.43 8.33
N CYS A 113 -4.67 1.22 8.76
CA CYS A 113 -4.45 1.60 10.16
C CYS A 113 -5.73 2.16 10.81
N ASN A 114 -6.41 3.09 10.13
CA ASN A 114 -7.67 3.70 10.58
C ASN A 114 -8.83 2.72 10.55
N VAL A 115 -8.98 1.97 9.46
CA VAL A 115 -10.06 0.99 9.30
C VAL A 115 -9.99 -0.10 10.37
N LEU A 116 -8.79 -0.55 10.73
CA LEU A 116 -8.59 -1.56 11.76
C LEU A 116 -8.53 -0.97 13.18
N GLN A 117 -8.36 0.35 13.32
CA GLN A 117 -8.12 1.01 14.61
C GLN A 117 -6.91 0.42 15.36
N CYS A 118 -5.81 0.20 14.64
CA CYS A 118 -4.61 -0.44 15.18
C CYS A 118 -3.33 0.22 14.66
N ASN A 119 -2.25 0.15 15.43
CA ASN A 119 -0.96 0.63 14.96
C ASN A 119 -0.32 -0.38 14.00
N ILE A 120 0.11 0.07 12.82
CA ILE A 120 0.81 -0.78 11.86
C ILE A 120 2.30 -0.41 11.86
N ARG A 121 3.14 -1.28 12.42
CA ARG A 121 4.60 -1.17 12.30
C ARG A 121 5.04 -1.74 10.97
N SER A 122 5.52 -0.86 10.11
CA SER A 122 6.01 -1.22 8.78
C SER A 122 7.54 -1.28 8.81
N ILE A 123 8.11 -2.42 8.42
CA ILE A 123 9.54 -2.68 8.50
C ILE A 123 10.08 -2.83 7.08
N TYR A 124 10.72 -1.78 6.58
CA TYR A 124 11.43 -1.82 5.31
C TYR A 124 12.87 -2.33 5.54
N PRO A 125 13.36 -3.33 4.78
CA PRO A 125 14.72 -3.84 4.92
C PRO A 125 15.76 -2.80 4.49
N LYS A 126 16.94 -2.81 5.10
CA LYS A 126 18.02 -1.85 4.77
C LYS A 126 18.80 -2.27 3.51
N ILE A 127 18.10 -2.54 2.42
CA ILE A 127 18.66 -2.87 1.10
C ILE A 127 18.38 -1.68 0.19
N ASP A 128 19.43 -1.10 -0.42
CA ASP A 128 19.36 0.11 -1.25
C ASP A 128 18.61 1.27 -0.58
N PHE A 129 18.78 1.40 0.74
CA PHE A 129 17.94 2.26 1.56
C PHE A 129 18.17 3.75 1.25
N GLN A 130 17.12 4.42 0.77
CA GLN A 130 17.13 5.86 0.49
C GLN A 130 16.40 6.62 1.61
N HIS A 131 16.72 7.90 1.83
CA HIS A 131 16.21 8.65 2.98
C HIS A 131 14.67 8.70 3.04
N TYR A 132 13.99 8.83 1.90
CA TYR A 132 12.52 8.81 1.86
C TYR A 132 11.93 7.43 2.22
N MET A 133 12.73 6.36 2.18
CA MET A 133 12.30 5.02 2.62
C MET A 133 12.16 4.88 4.13
N ALA A 134 12.68 5.84 4.91
CA ALA A 134 12.39 5.93 6.33
C ALA A 134 10.88 6.01 6.62
N LEU A 135 10.10 6.56 5.69
CA LEU A 135 8.65 6.61 5.82
C LEU A 135 7.99 5.23 5.73
N TRP A 136 8.52 4.31 4.93
CA TRP A 136 8.04 2.92 4.89
C TRP A 136 8.59 2.08 6.04
N HIS A 137 9.67 2.53 6.70
CA HIS A 137 10.17 1.96 7.95
C HIS A 137 9.65 2.74 9.17
N SER A 138 8.34 2.82 9.34
CA SER A 138 7.70 3.65 10.38
C SER A 138 6.55 2.92 11.07
N VAL A 139 6.01 3.56 12.11
CA VAL A 139 4.77 3.11 12.77
C VAL A 139 3.65 4.04 12.34
N PHE A 140 2.67 3.48 11.63
CA PHE A 140 1.44 4.17 11.28
C PHE A 140 0.47 4.04 12.46
N THR A 141 -0.12 5.16 12.86
CA THR A 141 -1.12 5.22 13.94
C THR A 141 -2.45 5.71 13.37
N PRO A 142 -3.60 5.28 13.94
CA PRO A 142 -4.88 5.84 13.56
C PRO A 142 -4.90 7.36 13.76
N VAL A 143 -5.70 8.06 12.96
CA VAL A 143 -5.94 9.49 13.05
C VAL A 143 -6.67 9.77 14.37
N PRO A 144 -6.20 10.74 15.17
CA PRO A 144 -6.90 11.14 16.38
C PRO A 144 -8.38 11.48 16.12
N PRO A 145 -9.28 11.18 17.08
CA PRO A 145 -9.00 10.80 18.47
C PRO A 145 -8.88 9.28 18.70
N VAL A 146 -8.78 8.47 17.65
CA VAL A 146 -8.80 7.01 17.78
C VAL A 146 -7.53 6.52 18.50
N ILE A 147 -7.71 5.83 19.63
CA ILE A 147 -6.62 5.18 20.36
C ILE A 147 -6.53 3.73 19.91
N ALA A 148 -5.39 3.37 19.29
CA ALA A 148 -5.13 2.00 18.86
C ALA A 148 -5.05 1.04 20.05
N LYS A 149 -5.81 -0.06 20.00
CA LYS A 149 -5.81 -1.09 21.06
C LYS A 149 -4.74 -2.15 20.88
N TYR A 150 -4.28 -2.35 19.64
CA TYR A 150 -3.33 -3.38 19.27
C TYR A 150 -2.37 -2.87 18.20
N SER A 151 -1.28 -3.59 18.01
CA SER A 151 -0.31 -3.32 16.95
C SER A 151 -0.05 -4.56 16.13
N ILE A 152 0.05 -4.38 14.82
CA ILE A 152 0.48 -5.39 13.87
C ILE A 152 1.82 -4.96 13.27
N ALA A 153 2.67 -5.92 12.92
CA ALA A 153 3.92 -5.65 12.23
C ALA A 153 3.92 -6.32 10.86
N ILE A 154 4.40 -5.60 9.85
CA ILE A 154 4.56 -6.09 8.48
C ILE A 154 6.00 -5.86 8.04
N LEU A 155 6.57 -6.83 7.33
CA LEU A 155 7.87 -6.75 6.68
C LEU A 155 7.68 -6.59 5.17
N TRP A 156 8.28 -5.57 4.59
CA TRP A 156 8.41 -5.47 3.13
C TRP A 156 9.42 -6.50 2.67
N SER A 157 9.03 -7.34 1.72
CA SER A 157 9.85 -8.40 1.18
C SER A 157 9.74 -8.49 -0.33
N HIS A 158 10.51 -9.42 -0.90
CA HIS A 158 10.41 -9.79 -2.29
C HIS A 158 10.17 -11.29 -2.40
N ALA A 159 9.31 -11.71 -3.33
CA ALA A 159 8.99 -13.13 -3.52
C ALA A 159 10.15 -13.93 -4.14
N GLN A 160 11.09 -13.26 -4.79
CA GLN A 160 12.30 -13.84 -5.37
C GLN A 160 13.53 -13.49 -4.54
N ASN A 161 14.64 -14.21 -4.74
CA ASN A 161 15.92 -13.86 -4.15
C ASN A 161 16.41 -12.48 -4.64
N GLU A 162 17.37 -11.91 -3.92
CA GLU A 162 17.85 -10.54 -4.18
C GLU A 162 18.44 -10.36 -5.59
N ASN A 163 19.21 -11.33 -6.08
CA ASN A 163 19.85 -11.23 -7.39
C ASN A 163 18.80 -11.14 -8.49
N ASP A 164 17.80 -12.02 -8.48
CA ASP A 164 16.72 -12.02 -9.47
C ASP A 164 15.90 -10.73 -9.38
N ALA A 165 15.59 -10.29 -8.15
CA ALA A 165 14.86 -9.04 -7.89
C ALA A 165 15.58 -7.83 -8.50
N ARG A 166 16.92 -7.79 -8.38
CA ARG A 166 17.76 -6.72 -8.92
C ARG A 166 17.83 -6.77 -10.43
N VAL A 167 18.02 -7.95 -11.03
CA VAL A 167 18.04 -8.11 -12.49
C VAL A 167 16.76 -7.60 -13.13
N MET A 168 15.60 -7.87 -12.52
CA MET A 168 14.30 -7.40 -13.01
C MET A 168 14.07 -5.89 -12.83
N ASN A 169 14.78 -5.25 -11.90
CA ASN A 169 14.55 -3.86 -11.49
C ASN A 169 15.79 -2.98 -11.73
N ASN A 170 16.49 -3.18 -12.85
CA ASN A 170 17.64 -2.36 -13.26
C ASN A 170 18.72 -2.23 -12.15
N SER A 171 19.08 -3.36 -11.54
CA SER A 171 20.03 -3.48 -10.42
C SER A 171 19.58 -2.89 -9.08
N THR A 172 18.35 -2.39 -8.96
CA THR A 172 17.78 -1.89 -7.71
C THR A 172 16.89 -2.93 -7.05
N TRP A 173 16.92 -3.04 -5.74
CA TRP A 173 15.96 -3.86 -5.02
C TRP A 173 14.67 -3.07 -4.77
N SER A 174 13.52 -3.71 -4.98
CA SER A 174 12.22 -3.13 -4.62
C SER A 174 11.29 -4.21 -4.07
N PRO A 175 10.44 -3.91 -3.07
CA PRO A 175 9.55 -4.90 -2.53
C PRO A 175 8.37 -5.14 -3.48
N ASN A 176 7.93 -6.38 -3.55
CA ASN A 176 6.70 -6.78 -4.22
C ASN A 176 5.79 -7.65 -3.34
N HIS A 177 6.16 -7.86 -2.08
CA HIS A 177 5.43 -8.70 -1.15
C HIS A 177 5.46 -8.08 0.27
N PHE A 178 4.44 -8.38 1.06
CA PHE A 178 4.41 -8.13 2.51
C PHE A 178 4.31 -9.43 3.31
N VAL A 179 5.07 -9.57 4.39
CA VAL A 179 4.97 -10.70 5.32
C VAL A 179 4.49 -10.19 6.67
N PRO A 180 3.39 -10.71 7.24
CA PRO A 180 3.00 -10.39 8.60
C PRO A 180 4.05 -10.94 9.56
N LEU A 181 4.55 -10.10 10.47
CA LEU A 181 5.44 -10.54 11.53
C LEU A 181 4.60 -10.85 12.77
N LEU A 182 4.68 -12.10 13.21
CA LEU A 182 4.15 -12.49 14.51
C LEU A 182 5.10 -11.95 15.58
N SER A 183 4.55 -11.27 16.59
CA SER A 183 5.35 -10.97 17.77
C SER A 183 5.80 -12.32 18.34
N PRO A 184 7.09 -12.49 18.71
CA PRO A 184 7.47 -13.67 19.47
C PRO A 184 6.50 -13.73 20.63
N ASN A 185 5.81 -14.87 20.78
CA ASN A 185 4.95 -15.06 21.93
C ASN A 185 5.82 -14.69 23.11
N SER A 186 5.48 -13.62 23.82
CA SER A 186 5.98 -13.41 25.16
C SER A 186 5.37 -14.56 25.93
N GLN A 187 5.95 -15.76 25.77
CA GLN A 187 5.81 -16.84 26.71
C GLN A 187 6.18 -16.13 27.98
N ASN A 188 5.13 -15.86 28.76
CA ASN A 188 5.28 -15.33 30.08
C ASN A 188 6.40 -16.15 30.67
N ASP A 189 7.53 -15.50 30.92
CA ASP A 189 8.37 -15.87 32.05
C ASP A 189 7.48 -15.61 33.28
N SER A 190 6.42 -16.41 33.41
CA SER A 190 5.75 -16.65 34.66
C SER A 190 6.87 -17.25 35.47
N ASN A 191 7.50 -16.38 36.25
CA ASN A 191 8.42 -16.74 37.30
C ASN A 191 7.78 -17.88 38.09
N ASP A 192 8.11 -19.11 37.73
CA ASP A 192 8.16 -20.21 38.66
C ASP A 192 9.27 -19.82 39.63
N TYR A 193 8.93 -18.97 40.60
CA TYR A 193 9.60 -18.86 41.87
C TYR A 193 9.42 -20.21 42.59
N ASN A 194 10.05 -21.25 42.05
CA ASN A 194 10.32 -22.47 42.81
C ASN A 194 11.48 -22.15 43.74
N THR A 195 11.07 -21.91 44.99
CA THR A 195 11.85 -21.97 46.21
C THR A 195 13.05 -22.90 46.07
N SER A 196 14.25 -22.30 46.02
CA SER A 196 15.51 -23.04 46.04
C SER A 196 15.66 -23.76 47.38
N THR A 197 15.31 -25.05 47.41
CA THR A 197 15.92 -26.00 48.34
C THR A 197 17.21 -26.47 47.67
N SER A 198 18.33 -26.11 48.28
CA SER A 198 19.69 -26.44 47.85
C SER A 198 19.91 -27.95 47.84
N ILE A 199 19.98 -28.55 46.65
CA ILE A 199 20.57 -29.87 46.44
C ILE A 199 21.76 -29.70 45.51
N ASN A 200 22.96 -29.90 46.07
CA ASN A 200 24.22 -29.99 45.35
C ASN A 200 24.14 -31.14 44.35
N ILE A 201 24.06 -30.84 43.05
CA ILE A 201 24.19 -31.84 41.98
C ILE A 201 25.40 -31.48 41.12
N THR A 202 26.36 -32.40 41.14
CA THR A 202 27.61 -32.47 40.38
C THR A 202 27.35 -32.38 38.86
N PRO A 203 28.22 -31.73 38.07
CA PRO A 203 27.94 -31.45 36.67
C PRO A 203 28.13 -32.71 35.82
N GLN A 204 27.02 -33.28 35.32
CA GLN A 204 27.07 -34.26 34.23
C GLN A 204 26.93 -33.55 32.88
N LYS A 205 27.96 -33.70 32.04
CA LYS A 205 27.94 -33.38 30.61
C LYS A 205 26.77 -34.12 29.93
N LYS A 206 25.68 -33.40 29.62
CA LYS A 206 24.65 -33.89 28.70
C LYS A 206 24.84 -33.25 27.33
N THR A 207 25.18 -34.08 26.36
CA THR A 207 25.21 -33.79 24.94
C THR A 207 23.78 -33.46 24.48
N PHE A 208 23.56 -32.22 24.05
CA PHE A 208 22.32 -31.81 23.40
C PHE A 208 22.20 -32.51 22.05
N LYS A 209 21.22 -33.39 21.91
CA LYS A 209 20.80 -33.90 20.59
C LYS A 209 20.03 -32.79 19.89
N ASN A 210 20.56 -32.34 18.75
CA ASN A 210 19.93 -31.38 17.85
C ASN A 210 18.54 -31.90 17.45
N THR A 211 17.50 -31.29 18.02
CA THR A 211 16.13 -31.45 17.55
C THR A 211 16.03 -30.72 16.21
N SER A 212 16.04 -31.50 15.12
CA SER A 212 15.88 -31.02 13.76
C SER A 212 14.63 -30.15 13.64
N ALA A 213 14.82 -28.90 13.25
CA ALA A 213 13.76 -27.92 13.06
C ALA A 213 12.69 -28.48 12.11
N VAL A 214 11.44 -28.51 12.58
CA VAL A 214 10.28 -28.88 11.77
C VAL A 214 10.12 -27.83 10.66
N GLN A 215 10.48 -28.22 9.44
CA GLN A 215 10.40 -27.37 8.26
C GLN A 215 8.92 -27.26 7.84
N ILE A 216 8.26 -26.19 8.30
CA ILE A 216 6.89 -25.87 7.85
C ILE A 216 6.98 -25.54 6.36
N ARG A 217 6.44 -26.42 5.50
CA ARG A 217 6.28 -26.13 4.06
C ARG A 217 5.28 -25.00 3.91
N ILE A 218 5.76 -23.80 3.61
CA ILE A 218 4.94 -22.67 3.20
C ILE A 218 4.38 -22.99 1.81
N PRO A 219 3.06 -22.85 1.56
CA PRO A 219 2.49 -23.04 0.24
C PRO A 219 3.16 -22.13 -0.80
N GLU A 220 3.45 -22.65 -1.99
CA GLU A 220 3.88 -21.81 -3.11
C GLU A 220 2.70 -20.95 -3.56
N TYR A 221 2.76 -19.65 -3.26
CA TYR A 221 1.82 -18.68 -3.79
C TYR A 221 2.37 -18.12 -5.10
N GLN A 222 1.52 -17.99 -6.13
CA GLN A 222 1.89 -17.24 -7.33
C GLN A 222 2.32 -15.83 -6.92
N SER A 223 3.47 -15.39 -7.44
CA SER A 223 4.12 -14.14 -7.06
C SER A 223 3.14 -12.99 -7.01
N SER A 224 3.27 -12.17 -5.96
CA SER A 224 2.49 -10.95 -5.81
C SER A 224 2.69 -10.04 -7.03
N PRO A 225 1.65 -9.28 -7.42
CA PRO A 225 1.69 -8.42 -8.60
C PRO A 225 2.81 -7.39 -8.55
N SER A 226 3.38 -7.08 -9.73
CA SER A 226 4.47 -6.12 -9.87
C SER A 226 4.11 -4.75 -9.30
N ARG A 227 5.03 -4.18 -8.52
CA ARG A 227 4.95 -2.81 -8.02
C ARG A 227 4.83 -1.84 -9.19
N ARG A 228 4.11 -0.74 -9.00
CA ARG A 228 4.02 0.34 -9.99
C ARG A 228 5.44 0.84 -10.26
N VAL A 229 5.90 0.70 -11.49
CA VAL A 229 7.14 1.36 -11.92
C VAL A 229 6.87 2.85 -11.81
N ARG A 230 7.52 3.51 -10.85
CA ARG A 230 7.56 4.96 -10.84
C ARG A 230 8.28 5.36 -12.11
N ILE A 231 7.56 6.05 -12.99
CA ILE A 231 8.22 6.86 -14.00
C ILE A 231 8.85 7.99 -13.19
N ASP A 232 10.04 7.74 -12.66
CA ASP A 232 10.86 8.79 -12.11
C ASP A 232 10.97 9.84 -13.22
N ALA A 233 10.50 11.05 -12.92
CA ALA A 233 10.82 12.21 -13.71
C ALA A 233 12.35 12.36 -13.63
N SER A 234 13.05 11.69 -14.54
CA SER A 234 14.49 11.75 -14.70
C SER A 234 14.84 13.20 -15.00
N ILE A 235 15.20 13.94 -13.93
CA ILE A 235 15.99 15.14 -14.06
C ILE A 235 17.37 14.65 -14.48
N GLU A 236 17.56 14.59 -15.80
CA GLU A 236 18.85 14.44 -16.45
C GLU A 236 19.77 15.53 -15.90
N LYS A 237 20.70 15.15 -15.02
CA LYS A 237 21.78 16.00 -14.57
C LYS A 237 23.04 15.56 -15.29
N ASP A 238 23.49 16.45 -16.16
CA ASP A 238 24.78 16.43 -16.83
C ASP A 238 25.93 16.35 -15.81
N PRO A 239 26.91 15.44 -15.95
CA PRO A 239 28.01 15.30 -15.01
C PRO A 239 29.26 16.01 -15.53
N ALA A 240 29.45 17.28 -15.14
CA ALA A 240 30.78 17.87 -15.02
C ALA A 240 30.70 19.15 -14.18
N GLU A 241 31.21 19.13 -12.95
CA GLU A 241 32.17 20.12 -12.45
C GLU A 241 32.61 19.86 -10.99
N PRO A 242 33.84 20.27 -10.61
CA PRO A 242 34.49 19.85 -9.38
C PRO A 242 34.13 20.73 -8.17
N ILE A 243 34.31 20.11 -7.00
CA ILE A 243 33.99 20.61 -5.66
C ILE A 243 34.91 21.79 -5.29
N ILE A 244 34.32 22.97 -5.09
CA ILE A 244 34.94 24.08 -4.36
C ILE A 244 34.07 24.43 -3.15
N SER A 245 34.66 24.28 -1.97
CA SER A 245 34.10 24.63 -0.67
C SER A 245 34.03 26.16 -0.52
N GLY A 246 32.82 26.72 -0.35
CA GLY A 246 32.69 28.15 -0.08
C GLY A 246 31.26 28.68 0.12
N SER A 247 30.97 29.04 1.38
CA SER A 247 30.12 30.17 1.81
C SER A 247 28.59 30.11 1.67
N VAL A 248 27.94 30.50 2.76
CA VAL A 248 26.49 30.49 3.05
C VAL A 248 25.70 31.61 2.32
N GLN A 249 26.30 32.31 1.35
CA GLN A 249 25.64 33.40 0.61
C GLN A 249 24.82 32.95 -0.62
N ASN A 250 24.94 31.69 -1.08
CA ASN A 250 24.31 31.25 -2.34
C ASN A 250 22.81 30.89 -2.27
N ARG A 251 22.19 30.81 -1.09
CA ARG A 251 20.76 30.38 -0.98
C ARG A 251 19.75 31.33 -1.62
N LYS A 252 20.06 32.63 -1.75
CA LYS A 252 19.16 33.58 -2.42
C LYS A 252 19.22 33.49 -3.96
N SER A 253 20.38 33.11 -4.51
CA SER A 253 20.58 32.99 -5.96
C SER A 253 19.79 31.79 -6.54
N ASP A 254 19.79 30.67 -5.82
CA ASP A 254 19.08 29.46 -6.26
C ASP A 254 17.55 29.66 -6.35
N GLN A 255 16.99 30.47 -5.45
CA GLN A 255 15.55 30.74 -5.43
C GLN A 255 15.12 31.66 -6.58
N GLU A 256 15.94 32.65 -6.93
CA GLU A 256 15.75 33.52 -8.10
C GLU A 256 15.79 32.70 -9.40
N ASN A 257 16.79 31.80 -9.50
CA ASN A 257 16.98 30.96 -10.67
C ASN A 257 15.81 29.98 -10.86
N GLN A 258 15.31 29.37 -9.77
CA GLN A 258 14.11 28.54 -9.82
C GLN A 258 12.86 29.32 -10.28
N ARG A 259 12.70 30.58 -9.85
CA ARG A 259 11.60 31.44 -10.31
C ARG A 259 11.69 31.73 -11.81
N GLN A 260 12.89 32.01 -12.33
CA GLN A 260 13.11 32.24 -13.75
C GLN A 260 12.79 30.98 -14.58
N ILE A 261 13.24 29.81 -14.15
CA ILE A 261 12.96 28.53 -14.82
C ILE A 261 11.45 28.25 -14.87
N GLN A 262 10.72 28.51 -13.77
CA GLN A 262 9.27 28.33 -13.75
C GLN A 262 8.55 29.31 -14.69
N LEU A 263 9.00 30.56 -14.75
CA LEU A 263 8.44 31.57 -15.65
C LEU A 263 8.67 31.20 -17.13
N GLU A 264 9.87 30.73 -17.46
CA GLU A 264 10.24 30.29 -18.81
C GLU A 264 9.41 29.07 -19.24
N LYS A 265 9.25 28.07 -18.36
CA LYS A 265 8.37 26.91 -18.61
C LYS A 265 6.92 27.33 -18.84
N LYS A 266 6.42 28.32 -18.10
CA LYS A 266 5.06 28.86 -18.28
C LYS A 266 4.92 29.57 -19.63
N ARG A 267 5.93 30.32 -20.07
CA ARG A 267 5.96 30.96 -21.39
C ARG A 267 5.97 29.93 -22.51
N GLN A 268 6.77 28.87 -22.40
CA GLN A 268 6.81 27.78 -23.37
C GLN A 268 5.46 27.07 -23.49
N ARG A 269 4.83 26.69 -22.38
CA ARG A 269 3.48 26.09 -22.39
C ARG A 269 2.44 26.99 -23.07
N ASN A 270 2.47 28.29 -22.80
CA ASN A 270 1.59 29.25 -23.46
C ASN A 270 1.87 29.36 -24.97
N ARG A 271 3.12 29.28 -25.41
CA ARG A 271 3.48 29.26 -26.84
C ARG A 271 2.99 27.99 -27.51
N SER A 272 3.27 26.82 -26.94
CA SER A 272 2.81 25.53 -27.47
C SER A 272 1.29 25.47 -27.55
N SER A 273 0.59 25.92 -26.50
CA SER A 273 -0.87 25.96 -26.48
C SER A 273 -1.47 26.86 -27.56
N ARG A 274 -0.79 27.96 -27.93
CA ARG A 274 -1.24 28.84 -29.03
C ARG A 274 -1.00 28.22 -30.41
N MET A 275 0.07 27.46 -30.57
CA MET A 275 0.37 26.80 -31.84
C MET A 275 -0.53 25.59 -32.10
N SER A 276 -1.05 24.95 -31.05
CA SER A 276 -1.99 23.83 -31.15
C SER A 276 -3.47 24.25 -31.06
N GLU A 277 -3.76 25.56 -30.92
CA GLU A 277 -5.12 26.09 -30.81
C GLU A 277 -5.81 25.99 -32.18
N THR A 278 -6.96 25.33 -32.25
CA THR A 278 -7.78 25.35 -33.46
C THR A 278 -8.52 26.69 -33.60
N GLU A 279 -8.90 27.07 -34.82
CA GLU A 279 -9.57 28.37 -35.05
C GLU A 279 -10.88 28.48 -34.24
N GLU A 280 -11.62 27.38 -34.06
CA GLU A 280 -12.82 27.35 -33.22
C GLU A 280 -12.52 27.66 -31.75
N GLN A 281 -11.48 27.05 -31.18
CA GLN A 281 -11.04 27.31 -29.81
C GLN A 281 -10.59 28.77 -29.64
N ARG A 282 -9.92 29.32 -30.67
CA ARG A 282 -9.49 30.72 -30.70
C ARG A 282 -10.68 31.68 -30.68
N GLN A 283 -11.75 31.40 -31.44
CA GLN A 283 -12.97 32.22 -31.44
C GLN A 283 -13.66 32.21 -30.08
N ILE A 284 -13.81 31.04 -29.45
CA ILE A 284 -14.39 30.90 -28.09
C ILE A 284 -13.58 31.71 -27.07
N ARG A 285 -12.24 31.67 -27.14
CA ARG A 285 -11.37 32.43 -26.25
C ARG A 285 -11.54 33.94 -26.41
N LEU A 286 -11.66 34.43 -27.65
CA LEU A 286 -11.89 35.85 -27.94
C LEU A 286 -13.27 36.32 -27.47
N GLU A 287 -14.31 35.51 -27.67
CA GLU A 287 -15.66 35.81 -27.19
C GLU A 287 -15.72 35.89 -25.66
N LYS A 288 -15.04 34.96 -24.97
CA LYS A 288 -14.95 34.96 -23.51
C LYS A 288 -14.16 36.15 -22.97
N ALA A 289 -13.16 36.64 -23.71
CA ALA A 289 -12.43 37.85 -23.36
C ALA A 289 -13.30 39.11 -23.53
N ARG A 290 -14.11 39.19 -24.60
CA ARG A 290 -15.06 40.28 -24.82
C ARG A 290 -16.14 40.34 -23.74
N LYS A 291 -16.61 39.19 -23.23
CA LYS A 291 -17.58 39.12 -22.13
C LYS A 291 -17.04 39.55 -20.76
N ARG A 292 -15.71 39.67 -20.62
CA ARG A 292 -15.04 40.05 -19.36
C ARG A 292 -14.68 41.53 -19.29
N ASN A 293 -14.74 42.23 -20.42
CA ASN A 293 -14.59 43.68 -20.51
C ASN A 293 -15.97 44.33 -20.61
#